data_AF-A0A8J2ZYS9-F1
#
_entry.id   AF-A0A8J2ZYS9-F1
#
_cell.length_a   1.000
_cell.length_b   1.000
_cell.length_c   1.000
_cell.angle_alpha   90.00
_cell.angle_beta   90.00
_cell.angle_gamma   90.00
#
_symmetry.space_group_name_H-M   'P 1'
#
loop_
_entity.id
_entity.type
_entity.pdbx_description
1 polymer ?
#
loop_
_entity_poly.entity_id
_entity_poly.type
_entity_poly.pdbx_seq_one_letter_code
_entity_poly.pdbx_strand_id
1 'polypeptide(L)'
;MTPEQWAQERAKLEREIIECKQTISSYDGTFKPYRNVTDSEYRVARKRITEAATEISQGDYEINKPADPYMGMTYDELKTKYDEMTADYQARDGRDTRAMVEIMKVNTRMQAMENEKGADE
;
A
#
# COMPACT_ATOMS: atom_id res chain seq x y z
N MET A 1 -7.99 -0.80 9.82
CA MET A 1 -8.05 0.65 10.10
C MET A 1 -9.26 1.20 9.38
N THR A 2 -10.13 1.95 10.06
CA THR A 2 -11.31 2.57 9.42
C THR A 2 -10.93 3.88 8.70
N PRO A 3 -11.76 4.40 7.79
CA PRO A 3 -11.52 5.71 7.15
C PRO A 3 -11.34 6.85 8.16
N GLU A 4 -12.10 6.82 9.26
CA GLU A 4 -11.99 7.81 10.35
C GLU A 4 -10.67 7.70 11.12
N GLN A 5 -10.24 6.47 11.43
CA GLN A 5 -8.94 6.22 12.05
C GLN A 5 -7.79 6.66 11.13
N TRP A 6 -7.91 6.41 9.83
CA TRP A 6 -6.92 6.85 8.86
C TRP A 6 -6.87 8.37 8.74
N ALA A 7 -8.02 9.06 8.71
CA ALA A 7 -8.06 10.51 8.67
C ALA A 7 -7.32 11.16 9.85
N GLN A 8 -7.43 10.57 11.05
CA GLN A 8 -6.71 11.03 12.24
C GLN A 8 -5.20 10.81 12.12
N GLU A 9 -4.77 9.62 11.68
CA GLU A 9 -3.34 9.33 11.52
C GLU A 9 -2.73 10.17 10.39
N ARG A 10 -3.44 10.34 9.27
CA ARG A 10 -3.04 11.22 8.17
C ARG A 10 -2.82 12.65 8.62
N ALA A 11 -3.72 13.22 9.43
CA ALA A 11 -3.56 14.56 9.98
C ALA A 11 -2.34 14.69 10.90
N LYS A 12 -2.02 13.65 11.67
CA LYS A 12 -0.82 13.60 12.51
C LYS A 12 0.46 13.54 11.67
N LEU A 13 0.48 12.73 10.62
CA LEU A 13 1.60 12.64 9.67
C LEU A 13 1.81 13.96 8.91
N GLU A 14 0.73 14.61 8.48
CA GLU A 14 0.81 15.93 7.84
C GLU A 14 1.40 16.98 8.78
N ARG A 15 1.01 16.97 10.06
CA ARG A 15 1.58 17.84 11.09
C ARG A 15 3.08 17.56 11.30
N GLU A 16 3.45 16.29 11.39
CA GLU A 16 4.86 15.89 11.55
C GLU A 16 5.72 16.34 10.36
N ILE A 17 5.20 16.28 9.14
CA ILE A 17 5.88 16.83 7.94
C ILE A 17 6.12 18.33 8.09
N ILE A 18 5.13 19.09 8.59
CA ILE A 18 5.27 20.54 8.81
C ILE A 18 6.35 20.83 9.86
N GLU A 19 6.35 20.11 10.98
CA GLU A 19 7.34 20.25 12.05
C GLU A 19 8.76 19.92 11.54
N CYS A 20 8.92 18.84 10.76
CA CYS A 20 10.20 18.50 10.13
C CYS A 20 10.68 19.58 9.14
N LYS A 21 9.77 20.18 8.36
CA LYS A 21 10.10 21.29 7.45
C LYS A 21 10.56 22.54 8.21
N GLN A 22 10.02 22.80 9.39
CA GLN A 22 10.46 23.91 10.25
C GLN A 22 11.88 23.67 10.78
N THR A 23 12.19 22.43 11.21
CA THR A 23 13.55 22.05 11.63
C THR A 23 14.57 22.24 10.51
N ILE A 24 14.24 21.79 9.29
CA ILE A 24 15.07 21.97 8.10
C ILE A 24 15.28 23.46 7.80
N SER A 25 14.20 24.25 7.79
CA SER A 25 14.27 25.68 7.51
C SER A 25 15.11 26.43 8.55
N SER A 26 15.03 26.01 9.82
CA SER A 26 15.85 26.58 10.91
C SER A 26 17.33 26.26 10.72
N TYR A 27 17.65 25.03 10.30
CA TYR A 27 19.03 24.60 10.01
C TYR A 27 19.62 25.36 8.81
N ASP A 28 18.87 25.46 7.71
CA ASP A 28 19.31 26.09 6.46
C ASP A 28 19.37 27.62 6.60
N GLY A 29 18.47 28.23 7.40
CA GLY A 29 18.38 29.67 7.60
C GLY A 29 19.33 30.25 8.64
N THR A 30 20.06 29.41 9.40
CA THR A 30 21.00 29.87 10.44
C THR A 30 22.43 29.40 10.19
N PHE A 31 23.38 30.33 10.29
CA PHE A 31 24.82 30.03 10.19
C PHE A 31 25.42 29.71 11.57
N LYS A 32 26.51 28.94 11.59
CA LYS A 32 27.30 28.73 12.83
C LYS A 32 27.93 30.07 13.26
N PRO A 33 28.00 30.39 14.57
CA PRO A 33 27.65 29.57 15.73
C PRO A 33 26.19 29.69 16.21
N TYR A 34 25.36 30.52 15.58
CA TYR A 34 23.99 30.81 16.02
C TYR A 34 22.96 29.71 15.69
N ARG A 35 23.41 28.64 15.05
CA ARG A 35 22.58 27.50 14.68
C ARG A 35 22.22 26.68 15.92
N ASN A 36 20.92 26.52 16.14
CA ASN A 36 20.34 25.74 17.23
C ASN A 36 19.95 24.30 16.83
N VAL A 37 19.86 24.00 15.53
CA VAL A 37 19.58 22.66 15.01
C VAL A 37 20.88 21.95 14.64
N THR A 38 21.06 20.73 15.13
CA THR A 38 22.22 19.90 14.82
C THR A 38 22.12 19.27 13.43
N ASP A 39 23.28 18.92 12.86
CA ASP A 39 23.33 18.19 11.58
C ASP A 39 22.59 16.83 11.66
N SER A 40 22.50 16.23 12.85
CA SER A 40 21.75 14.99 13.11
C SER A 40 20.25 15.23 13.02
N GLU A 41 19.72 16.24 13.72
CA GLU A 41 18.30 16.59 13.68
C GLU A 41 17.84 16.97 12.27
N TYR A 42 18.68 17.69 11.52
CA TYR A 42 18.43 17.99 10.12
C TYR A 42 18.30 16.71 9.25
N ARG A 43 19.23 15.76 9.42
CA ARG A 43 19.19 14.48 8.67
C ARG A 43 17.96 13.66 9.04
N VAL A 44 17.61 13.59 10.32
CA VAL A 44 16.42 12.89 10.81
C VAL A 44 15.16 13.53 10.23
N ALA A 45 15.03 14.86 10.30
CA ALA A 45 13.89 15.58 9.74
C ALA A 45 13.71 15.33 8.23
N ARG A 46 14.82 15.31 7.46
CA ARG A 46 14.76 15.00 6.01
C ARG A 46 14.28 13.57 5.74
N LYS A 47 14.78 12.59 6.50
CA LYS A 47 14.35 11.19 6.37
C LYS A 47 12.87 11.05 6.72
N ARG A 48 12.44 11.67 7.82
CA ARG A 48 11.08 11.53 8.33
C ARG A 48 10.03 12.10 7.38
N ILE A 49 10.32 13.19 6.66
CA ILE A 49 9.41 13.73 5.63
C ILE A 49 9.11 12.68 4.56
N THR A 50 10.13 11.98 4.06
CA THR A 50 9.96 10.95 3.04
C THR A 50 9.17 9.74 3.57
N GLU A 51 9.46 9.32 4.80
CA GLU A 51 8.75 8.22 5.46
C GLU A 51 7.28 8.56 5.67
N ALA A 52 6.98 9.71 6.28
CA ALA A 52 5.61 10.17 6.51
C ALA A 52 4.83 10.34 5.19
N ALA A 53 5.46 10.85 4.13
CA ALA A 53 4.83 10.94 2.81
C ALA A 53 4.53 9.55 2.21
N THR A 54 5.41 8.58 2.42
CA THR A 54 5.21 7.19 1.99
C THR A 54 4.07 6.53 2.77
N GLU A 55 4.04 6.71 4.09
CA GLU A 55 2.98 6.23 4.98
C GLU A 55 1.62 6.81 4.57
N ILE A 56 1.55 8.12 4.27
CA ILE A 56 0.34 8.77 3.73
C ILE A 56 -0.10 8.09 2.43
N SER A 57 0.82 7.92 1.47
CA SER A 57 0.48 7.28 0.19
C SER A 57 -0.03 5.84 0.37
N GLN A 58 0.54 5.08 1.30
CA GLN A 58 0.14 3.71 1.58
C GLN A 58 -1.22 3.65 2.28
N GLY A 59 -1.46 4.46 3.30
CA GLY A 59 -2.76 4.49 3.97
C GLY A 59 -3.88 5.01 3.07
N ASP A 60 -3.60 6.01 2.22
CA ASP A 60 -4.55 6.48 1.21
C ASP A 60 -4.88 5.36 0.21
N TYR A 61 -3.89 4.56 -0.19
CA TYR A 61 -4.13 3.38 -1.04
C TYR A 61 -4.99 2.32 -0.31
N GLU A 62 -4.66 1.98 0.94
CA GLU A 62 -5.34 0.94 1.71
C GLU A 62 -6.79 1.27 2.02
N ILE A 63 -7.13 2.53 2.24
CA ILE A 63 -8.51 2.97 2.48
C ILE A 63 -9.33 3.03 1.19
N ASN A 64 -8.71 3.39 0.07
CA ASN A 64 -9.41 3.57 -1.21
C ASN A 64 -9.32 2.35 -2.12
N LYS A 65 -8.62 1.28 -1.72
CA LYS A 65 -8.54 0.07 -2.53
C LYS A 65 -9.94 -0.54 -2.67
N PRO A 66 -10.37 -0.88 -3.89
CA PRO A 66 -11.63 -1.58 -4.08
C PRO A 66 -11.58 -2.93 -3.36
N ALA A 67 -12.73 -3.35 -2.82
CA ALA A 67 -12.85 -4.70 -2.28
C ALA A 67 -12.49 -5.72 -3.37
N ASP A 68 -11.69 -6.72 -3.00
CA ASP A 68 -11.38 -7.81 -3.92
C ASP A 68 -12.68 -8.58 -4.23
N PRO A 69 -13.11 -8.64 -5.50
CA PRO A 69 -14.37 -9.28 -5.88
C PRO A 69 -14.39 -10.80 -5.65
N TYR A 70 -13.23 -11.40 -5.36
CA TYR A 70 -13.08 -12.82 -5.07
C TYR A 70 -13.00 -13.10 -3.56
N MET A 71 -13.01 -12.06 -2.74
CA MET A 71 -12.94 -12.18 -1.29
C MET A 71 -14.27 -12.75 -0.76
N GLY A 72 -14.19 -13.86 -0.02
CA GLY A 72 -15.36 -14.58 0.52
C GLY A 72 -15.84 -15.75 -0.34
N MET A 73 -15.30 -15.95 -1.55
CA MET A 73 -15.56 -17.17 -2.32
C MET A 73 -14.80 -18.36 -1.73
N THR A 74 -15.43 -19.53 -1.77
CA THR A 74 -14.80 -20.81 -1.44
C THR A 74 -13.78 -21.21 -2.49
N TYR A 75 -12.88 -22.12 -2.13
CA TYR A 75 -11.88 -22.63 -3.07
C TYR A 75 -12.52 -23.27 -4.32
N ASP A 76 -13.61 -24.02 -4.16
CA ASP A 76 -14.30 -24.69 -5.27
C ASP A 76 -14.99 -23.68 -6.22
N GLU A 77 -15.55 -22.61 -5.68
CA GLU A 77 -16.11 -21.49 -6.47
C GLU A 77 -15.01 -20.76 -7.25
N LEU A 78 -13.87 -20.49 -6.61
CA LEU A 78 -12.71 -19.86 -7.27
C LEU A 78 -12.15 -20.75 -8.37
N LYS A 79 -12.04 -22.05 -8.13
CA LYS A 79 -11.56 -23.02 -9.11
C LYS A 79 -12.47 -23.11 -10.33
N THR A 80 -13.78 -23.19 -10.11
CA THR A 80 -14.77 -23.17 -11.21
C THR A 80 -14.61 -21.92 -12.06
N LYS A 81 -14.47 -20.76 -11.41
CA LYS A 81 -14.29 -19.47 -12.09
C LYS A 81 -12.96 -19.38 -12.84
N TYR A 82 -11.89 -19.90 -12.27
CA TYR A 82 -10.58 -19.99 -12.93
C TYR A 82 -10.66 -20.82 -14.21
N ASP A 83 -11.30 -21.98 -14.15
CA ASP A 83 -11.45 -22.89 -15.29
C ASP A 83 -12.30 -22.25 -16.40
N GLU A 84 -13.44 -21.62 -16.05
CA GLU A 84 -14.29 -20.88 -16.98
C GLU A 84 -13.55 -19.72 -17.67
N MET A 85 -12.84 -18.89 -16.90
CA MET A 85 -12.12 -17.73 -17.43
C MET A 85 -10.93 -18.16 -18.30
N THR A 86 -10.23 -19.23 -17.90
CA THR A 86 -9.12 -19.78 -18.70
C THR A 86 -9.62 -20.37 -20.02
N ALA A 87 -10.77 -21.05 -20.00
CA ALA A 87 -11.38 -21.57 -21.21
C ALA A 87 -11.83 -20.46 -22.18
N ASP A 88 -12.51 -19.41 -21.69
CA ASP A 88 -12.90 -18.26 -22.52
C ASP A 88 -11.67 -17.50 -23.06
N TYR A 89 -10.62 -17.35 -22.25
CA TYR A 89 -9.36 -16.72 -22.68
C TYR A 89 -8.67 -17.50 -23.81
N GLN A 90 -8.60 -18.82 -23.70
CA GLN A 90 -8.05 -19.69 -24.75
C GLN A 90 -8.92 -19.66 -26.01
N ALA A 91 -10.25 -19.66 -25.87
CA ALA A 91 -11.18 -19.56 -27.00
C ALA A 91 -11.03 -18.23 -27.76
N ARG A 92 -10.52 -17.18 -27.10
CA ARG A 92 -10.24 -15.85 -27.68
C ARG A 92 -8.77 -15.65 -28.09
N ASP A 93 -8.05 -16.74 -28.36
CA ASP A 93 -6.65 -16.75 -28.82
C ASP A 93 -5.64 -16.15 -27.81
N GLY A 94 -6.01 -16.04 -26.54
CA GLY A 94 -5.07 -15.72 -25.46
C GLY A 94 -4.36 -14.38 -25.59
N ARG A 95 -5.01 -13.36 -26.17
CA ARG A 95 -4.41 -12.01 -26.32
C ARG A 95 -5.01 -10.94 -25.42
N ASP A 96 -6.10 -11.25 -24.72
CA ASP A 96 -6.77 -10.29 -23.84
C ASP A 96 -6.02 -10.17 -22.50
N THR A 97 -5.12 -9.18 -22.42
CA THR A 97 -4.34 -8.90 -21.21
C THR A 97 -5.23 -8.65 -19.99
N ARG A 98 -6.44 -8.09 -20.16
CA ARG A 98 -7.34 -7.84 -19.03
C ARG A 98 -7.91 -9.15 -18.49
N ALA A 99 -8.31 -10.06 -19.38
CA ALA A 99 -8.75 -11.39 -18.98
C ALA A 99 -7.63 -12.17 -18.27
N MET A 100 -6.39 -12.10 -18.78
CA MET A 100 -5.23 -12.73 -18.14
C MET A 100 -4.97 -12.19 -16.72
N VAL A 101 -5.08 -10.87 -16.52
CA VAL A 101 -4.92 -10.26 -15.19
C VAL A 101 -5.98 -10.77 -14.20
N GLU A 102 -7.22 -10.94 -14.64
CA GLU A 102 -8.27 -11.48 -13.78
C GLU A 102 -8.05 -12.96 -13.46
N ILE A 103 -7.61 -13.77 -14.42
CA ILE A 103 -7.21 -15.18 -14.19
C ILE A 103 -6.09 -15.25 -13.14
N MET A 104 -5.09 -14.38 -13.26
CA MET A 104 -4.00 -14.30 -12.27
C MET A 104 -4.51 -13.92 -10.87
N LYS A 105 -5.45 -12.98 -10.74
CA LYS A 105 -6.03 -12.61 -9.45
C LYS A 105 -6.74 -13.80 -8.78
N VAL A 106 -7.55 -14.54 -9.53
CA VAL A 106 -8.23 -15.74 -9.02
C VAL A 106 -7.21 -16.79 -8.56
N ASN A 107 -6.19 -17.05 -9.38
CA ASN A 107 -5.14 -18.01 -9.05
C ASN A 107 -4.34 -17.60 -7.80
N THR A 108 -3.97 -16.32 -7.68
CA THR A 108 -3.28 -15.80 -6.48
C THR A 108 -4.14 -15.98 -5.22
N ARG A 109 -5.46 -15.78 -5.31
CA ARG A 109 -6.35 -16.01 -4.17
C ARG A 109 -6.42 -17.49 -3.79
N MET A 110 -6.52 -18.39 -4.78
CA MET A 110 -6.50 -19.83 -4.53
C MET A 110 -5.20 -20.27 -3.83
N GLN A 111 -4.04 -19.79 -4.29
CA GLN A 111 -2.74 -20.07 -3.66
C GLN A 111 -2.67 -19.54 -2.22
N ALA A 112 -3.21 -18.35 -1.97
CA ALA A 112 -3.27 -17.81 -0.60
C ALA A 112 -4.09 -18.73 0.32
N MET A 113 -5.23 -19.26 -0.14
CA MET A 113 -6.04 -20.19 0.65
C MET A 113 -5.37 -21.55 0.89
N GLU A 114 -4.58 -22.04 -0.07
CA GLU A 114 -3.78 -23.26 0.09
C GLU A 114 -2.66 -23.06 1.11
N ASN A 115 -1.96 -21.92 1.05
CA ASN A 115 -0.91 -21.57 2.01
C ASN A 115 -1.47 -21.34 3.42
N GLU A 116 -2.66 -20.75 3.55
CA GLU A 116 -3.37 -20.59 4.83
C GLU A 116 -3.72 -21.97 5.44
N LYS A 117 -4.18 -22.94 4.63
CA LYS A 117 -4.46 -24.31 5.10
C LYS A 117 -3.22 -25.11 5.48
N GLY A 118 -2.12 -24.93 4.74
CA GLY A 118 -0.86 -25.62 5.02
C GLY A 118 -0.04 -25.00 6.16
N ALA A 119 -0.40 -23.80 6.64
CA ALA A 119 0.24 -23.16 7.78
C ALA A 119 -0.35 -23.58 9.14
N ASP A 120 -1.53 -24.23 9.12
CA ASP A 120 -2.23 -24.76 10.31
C ASP A 120 -1.95 -26.27 10.54
N GLU A 121 -1.07 -26.90 9.75
CA GLU A 121 -0.56 -28.28 9.91
C GLU A 121 0.88 -28.30 10.44
#